data_AF-A0A956YSM0-F1
#
_entry.id   AF-A0A956YSM0-F1
#
_cell.length_a   1.000
_cell.length_b   1.000
_cell.length_c   1.000
_cell.angle_alpha   90.00
_cell.angle_beta   90.00
_cell.angle_gamma   90.00
#
_symmetry.space_group_name_H-M   'P 1'
#
loop_
_entity.id
_entity.type
_entity.pdbx_description
1 polymer ?
#
loop_
_entity_poly.entity_id
_entity_poly.type
_entity_poly.pdbx_seq_one_letter_code
_entity_poly.pdbx_strand_id
1 'polypeptide(L)'
;MRTLRIMMLFIAVLALGVGVIYAEDDSETMDVPTIDDGRVNSWDIAAPVVVFCKFDYPYADDENMGVFDTMELWGATGEDEFQLVATVTAQEIEDAGVDADSSTLLVSAYGYSLYRETDGSFTVTAAPDADGKVYRFNWSFGDQNC
;
A
#
# COMPACT_ATOMS: atom_id res chain seq x y z
N MET A 1 63.99 -19.92 -27.37
CA MET A 1 63.72 -18.51 -26.98
C MET A 1 62.37 -17.98 -27.49
N ARG A 2 61.34 -18.82 -27.62
CA ARG A 2 59.97 -18.41 -28.03
C ARG A 2 58.94 -18.54 -26.89
N THR A 3 59.28 -19.29 -25.84
CA THR A 3 58.42 -19.56 -24.67
C THR A 3 58.51 -18.50 -23.57
N LEU A 4 59.53 -17.64 -23.57
CA LEU A 4 59.71 -16.61 -22.54
C LEU A 4 58.84 -15.35 -22.75
N ARG A 5 58.37 -15.10 -23.99
CA ARG A 5 57.58 -13.90 -24.31
C ARG A 5 56.08 -14.06 -24.04
N ILE A 6 55.57 -15.29 -23.97
CA ILE A 6 54.15 -15.56 -23.70
C ILE A 6 53.86 -15.49 -22.19
N MET A 7 54.84 -15.81 -21.35
CA MET A 7 54.66 -15.79 -19.89
C MET A 7 54.61 -14.37 -19.30
N MET A 8 55.25 -13.38 -19.94
CA MET A 8 55.19 -11.97 -19.50
C MET A 8 53.84 -11.29 -19.78
N LEU A 9 53.06 -11.81 -20.74
CA LEU A 9 51.77 -11.21 -21.11
C LEU A 9 50.64 -11.63 -20.16
N PHE A 10 50.77 -12.78 -19.48
CA PHE A 10 49.80 -13.22 -18.48
C PHE A 10 49.93 -12.49 -17.14
N ILE A 11 51.11 -11.95 -16.80
CA ILE A 11 51.32 -11.21 -15.55
C ILE A 11 50.79 -9.77 -15.66
N ALA A 12 50.78 -9.18 -16.86
CA ALA A 12 50.25 -7.82 -17.07
C ALA A 12 48.72 -7.74 -17.00
N VAL A 13 47.99 -8.84 -17.26
CA VAL A 13 46.51 -8.86 -17.19
C VAL A 13 46.00 -9.02 -15.75
N LEU A 14 46.81 -9.59 -14.85
CA LEU A 14 46.46 -9.73 -13.43
C LEU A 14 46.67 -8.45 -12.60
N ALA A 15 47.29 -7.42 -13.17
CA ALA A 15 47.51 -6.11 -12.53
C ALA A 15 46.45 -5.06 -12.91
N LEU A 16 45.42 -5.43 -13.69
CA LEU A 16 44.25 -4.60 -13.93
C LEU A 16 43.27 -4.81 -12.78
N GLY A 17 43.49 -3.99 -11.74
CA GLY A 17 42.53 -3.60 -10.71
C GLY A 17 41.36 -4.53 -10.48
N VAL A 18 41.47 -5.36 -9.44
CA VAL A 18 40.31 -5.72 -8.63
C VAL A 18 39.90 -4.44 -7.88
N GLY A 19 39.32 -3.50 -8.61
CA GLY A 19 38.52 -2.46 -7.99
C GLY A 19 37.36 -3.20 -7.35
N VAL A 20 37.32 -3.21 -6.03
CA VAL A 20 36.09 -3.55 -5.33
C VAL A 20 35.10 -2.51 -5.80
N ILE A 21 34.26 -2.87 -6.77
CA ILE A 21 33.05 -2.13 -7.05
C ILE A 21 32.23 -2.37 -5.79
N TYR A 22 32.31 -1.43 -4.86
CA TYR A 22 31.18 -1.20 -4.00
C TYR A 22 30.08 -0.83 -4.98
N ALA A 23 29.14 -1.76 -5.21
CA ALA A 23 27.79 -1.29 -5.44
C ALA A 23 27.50 -0.49 -4.18
N GLU A 24 27.60 0.85 -4.29
CA GLU A 24 26.89 1.69 -3.35
C GLU A 24 25.48 1.13 -3.40
N ASP A 25 25.08 0.56 -2.27
CA ASP A 25 23.71 0.15 -2.00
C ASP A 25 22.93 1.46 -1.86
N ASP A 26 22.90 2.23 -2.95
CA ASP A 26 21.89 3.20 -3.26
C ASP A 26 20.64 2.35 -3.49
N SER A 27 20.12 1.80 -2.39
CA SER A 27 18.70 1.71 -2.18
C SER A 27 18.18 3.15 -2.10
N GLU A 28 18.38 3.93 -3.17
CA GLU A 28 17.36 4.85 -3.60
C GLU A 28 16.17 3.94 -3.85
N THR A 29 15.38 3.76 -2.78
CA THR A 29 14.00 3.34 -2.87
C THR A 29 13.47 4.09 -4.06
N MET A 30 13.20 3.38 -5.16
CA MET A 30 12.49 3.98 -6.28
C MET A 30 11.26 4.57 -5.64
N ASP A 31 11.22 5.90 -5.52
CA ASP A 31 10.08 6.62 -4.98
C ASP A 31 8.96 6.33 -5.96
N VAL A 32 8.17 5.30 -5.63
CA VAL A 32 6.99 4.96 -6.39
C VAL A 32 6.13 6.21 -6.31
N PRO A 33 5.72 6.79 -7.46
CA PRO A 33 4.88 7.96 -7.45
C PRO A 33 3.64 7.68 -6.59
N THR A 34 3.52 8.41 -5.49
CA THR A 34 2.37 8.35 -4.59
C THR A 34 1.44 9.52 -4.89
N ILE A 35 0.16 9.27 -4.77
CA ILE A 35 -0.88 10.29 -4.84
C ILE A 35 -1.04 10.85 -3.43
N ASP A 36 -0.58 12.09 -3.24
CA ASP A 36 -0.71 12.80 -1.95
C ASP A 36 -2.08 13.47 -1.84
N ASP A 37 -3.13 12.66 -1.67
CA ASP A 37 -4.50 13.14 -1.43
C ASP A 37 -5.13 12.59 -0.14
N GLY A 38 -4.32 11.92 0.69
CA GLY A 38 -4.74 11.33 1.96
C GLY A 38 -5.44 9.97 1.84
N ARG A 39 -5.54 9.38 0.64
CA ARG A 39 -6.04 8.01 0.50
C ARG A 39 -5.05 6.98 1.06
N VAL A 40 -5.57 5.84 1.47
CA VAL A 40 -4.77 4.71 1.97
C VAL A 40 -4.07 3.97 0.83
N ASN A 41 -4.76 3.75 -0.29
CA ASN A 41 -4.21 3.12 -1.48
C ASN A 41 -3.55 4.13 -2.43
N SER A 42 -2.64 4.98 -1.92
CA SER A 42 -2.07 6.14 -2.63
C SER A 42 -1.17 5.79 -3.82
N TRP A 43 -0.76 4.53 -3.94
CA TRP A 43 0.11 4.04 -5.03
C TRP A 43 -0.66 3.44 -6.21
N ASP A 44 -1.99 3.22 -6.09
CA ASP A 44 -2.81 2.60 -7.15
C ASP A 44 -3.82 3.58 -7.75
N ILE A 45 -3.41 4.25 -8.83
CA ILE A 45 -4.24 5.20 -9.57
C ILE A 45 -5.43 4.54 -10.29
N ALA A 46 -5.33 3.24 -10.58
CA ALA A 46 -6.33 2.49 -11.34
C ALA A 46 -7.27 1.68 -10.45
N ALA A 47 -7.17 1.83 -9.13
CA ALA A 47 -8.02 1.11 -8.20
C ALA A 47 -9.50 1.51 -8.38
N PRO A 48 -10.42 0.55 -8.54
CA PRO A 48 -11.86 0.83 -8.66
C PRO A 48 -12.53 1.24 -7.34
N VAL A 49 -11.74 1.35 -6.26
CA VAL A 49 -12.12 1.83 -4.94
C VAL A 49 -10.98 2.69 -4.37
N VAL A 50 -11.35 3.77 -3.70
CA VAL A 50 -10.45 4.63 -2.92
C VAL A 50 -10.89 4.58 -1.47
N VAL A 51 -9.92 4.48 -0.57
CA VAL A 51 -10.16 4.40 0.87
C VAL A 51 -9.59 5.63 1.55
N PHE A 52 -10.39 6.30 2.39
CA PHE A 52 -9.91 7.36 3.27
C PHE A 52 -10.16 6.99 4.72
N CYS A 53 -9.13 7.15 5.56
CA CYS A 53 -9.29 7.17 7.00
C CYS A 53 -9.41 8.63 7.45
N LYS A 54 -10.53 8.96 8.09
CA LYS A 54 -10.82 10.29 8.62
C LYS A 54 -10.53 10.30 10.11
N PHE A 55 -9.87 11.36 10.54
CA PHE A 55 -9.51 11.58 11.93
C PHE A 55 -10.17 12.87 12.39
N ASP A 56 -10.82 12.83 13.55
CA ASP A 56 -11.25 14.03 14.26
C ASP A 56 -10.06 14.62 15.03
N TYR A 57 -9.96 15.94 15.03
CA TYR A 57 -8.93 16.68 15.77
C TYR A 57 -9.62 17.47 16.87
N PRO A 58 -10.04 16.79 17.96
CA PRO A 58 -10.78 17.43 19.04
C PRO A 58 -9.97 18.50 19.76
N TYR A 59 -8.65 18.51 19.57
CA TYR A 59 -7.72 19.49 20.11
C TYR A 59 -7.02 20.22 18.96
N ALA A 60 -6.97 21.55 19.05
CA ALA A 60 -6.35 22.42 18.05
C ALA A 60 -4.83 22.55 18.22
N ASP A 61 -4.18 21.55 18.84
CA ASP A 61 -2.74 21.51 19.03
C ASP A 61 -2.08 20.55 18.03
N ASP A 62 -1.02 21.02 17.38
CA ASP A 62 -0.28 20.31 16.32
C ASP A 62 0.43 19.02 16.82
N GLU A 63 0.29 18.66 18.09
CA GLU A 63 0.93 17.50 18.73
C GLU A 63 0.03 16.27 18.80
N ASN A 64 -1.30 16.42 18.68
CA ASN A 64 -2.21 15.28 18.76
C ASN A 64 -2.41 14.64 17.39
N MET A 65 -1.98 13.38 17.27
CA MET A 65 -2.44 12.51 16.20
C MET A 65 -3.96 12.39 16.35
N GLY A 66 -4.74 12.84 15.36
CA GLY A 66 -6.19 12.87 15.44
C GLY A 66 -6.78 11.53 15.87
N VAL A 67 -7.97 11.57 16.47
CA VAL A 67 -8.70 10.37 16.86
C VAL A 67 -9.39 9.81 15.62
N PHE A 68 -9.13 8.53 15.29
CA PHE A 68 -9.81 7.89 14.17
C PHE A 68 -11.34 7.98 14.35
N ASP A 69 -12.03 8.48 13.33
CA ASP A 69 -13.46 8.76 13.37
C ASP A 69 -14.22 7.86 12.40
N THR A 70 -13.87 7.92 11.12
CA THR A 70 -14.59 7.18 10.07
C THR A 70 -13.66 6.69 8.99
N MET A 71 -14.06 5.60 8.33
CA MET A 71 -13.48 5.10 7.11
C MET A 71 -14.49 5.26 5.98
N GLU A 72 -14.06 5.91 4.90
CA GLU A 72 -14.88 6.12 3.71
C GLU A 72 -14.38 5.28 2.55
N LEU A 73 -15.30 4.57 1.91
CA LEU A 73 -15.06 3.85 0.67
C LEU A 73 -15.71 4.63 -0.46
N TRP A 74 -14.88 5.04 -1.43
CA TRP A 74 -15.32 5.74 -2.63
C TRP A 74 -15.13 4.81 -3.82
N GLY A 75 -16.24 4.39 -4.44
CA GLY A 75 -16.23 3.45 -5.56
C GLY A 75 -16.37 4.18 -6.90
N ALA A 76 -15.70 3.67 -7.94
CA ALA A 76 -15.90 4.12 -9.31
C ALA A 76 -17.29 3.72 -9.82
N THR A 77 -18.11 4.70 -10.23
CA THR A 77 -19.48 4.49 -10.76
C THR A 77 -19.60 4.74 -12.27
N GLY A 78 -18.53 5.21 -12.91
CA GLY A 78 -18.42 5.50 -14.34
C GLY A 78 -16.96 5.68 -14.75
N GLU A 79 -16.69 6.10 -15.99
CA GLU A 79 -15.30 6.25 -16.49
C GLU A 79 -14.47 7.24 -15.67
N ASP A 80 -15.08 8.29 -15.12
CA ASP A 80 -14.37 9.34 -14.37
C ASP A 80 -15.14 9.82 -13.11
N GLU A 81 -16.02 8.98 -12.58
CA GLU A 81 -16.86 9.34 -11.43
C GLU A 81 -16.63 8.40 -10.26
N PHE A 82 -16.28 8.98 -9.10
CA PHE A 82 -16.24 8.29 -7.82
C PHE A 82 -17.37 8.79 -6.93
N GLN A 83 -18.04 7.87 -6.26
CA GLN A 83 -19.08 8.17 -5.30
C GLN A 83 -18.79 7.47 -3.98
N LEU A 84 -19.18 8.10 -2.87
CA LEU A 84 -19.14 7.47 -1.55
C LEU A 84 -20.10 6.27 -1.56
N VAL A 85 -19.56 5.06 -1.51
CA VAL A 85 -20.33 3.81 -1.53
C VAL A 85 -20.62 3.27 -0.14
N ALA A 86 -19.75 3.55 0.82
CA ALA A 86 -19.94 3.16 2.21
C ALA A 86 -19.12 4.05 3.16
N THR A 87 -19.63 4.18 4.38
CA THR A 87 -18.92 4.77 5.52
C THR A 87 -18.98 3.74 6.65
N VAL A 88 -17.85 3.55 7.35
CA VAL A 88 -17.78 2.74 8.57
C VAL A 88 -17.17 3.58 9.67
N THR A 89 -17.88 3.73 10.78
CA THR A 89 -17.46 4.51 11.94
C THR A 89 -16.48 3.74 12.81
N ALA A 90 -15.70 4.46 13.62
CA ALA A 90 -14.85 3.88 14.66
C ALA A 90 -15.63 2.99 15.61
N GLN A 91 -16.86 3.37 15.99
CA GLN A 91 -17.72 2.57 16.86
C GLN A 91 -18.12 1.26 16.18
N GLU A 92 -18.50 1.27 14.90
CA GLU A 92 -18.85 0.04 14.17
C GLU A 92 -17.66 -0.91 14.06
N ILE A 93 -16.45 -0.38 13.86
CA ILE A 93 -15.21 -1.18 13.85
C ILE A 93 -14.95 -1.76 15.25
N GLU A 94 -15.10 -0.96 16.31
CA GLU A 94 -14.91 -1.41 17.69
C GLU A 94 -15.92 -2.51 18.07
N ASP A 95 -17.21 -2.29 17.79
CA ASP A 95 -18.30 -3.22 18.09
C ASP A 95 -18.16 -4.54 17.34
N ALA A 96 -17.63 -4.51 16.11
CA ALA A 96 -17.32 -5.71 15.35
C ALA A 96 -16.22 -6.57 16.00
N GLY A 97 -15.32 -5.95 16.77
CA GLY A 97 -14.20 -6.61 17.41
C GLY A 97 -13.22 -7.26 16.42
N VAL A 98 -12.24 -8.00 16.94
CA VAL A 98 -11.43 -8.92 16.14
C VAL A 98 -11.86 -10.33 16.50
N ASP A 99 -12.38 -11.06 15.53
CA ASP A 99 -12.69 -12.49 15.67
C ASP A 99 -11.41 -13.29 15.36
N ALA A 100 -11.06 -14.24 16.22
CA ALA A 100 -9.81 -15.01 16.10
C ALA A 100 -9.88 -16.11 15.04
N ASP A 101 -11.08 -16.50 14.61
CA ASP A 101 -11.33 -17.66 13.76
C ASP A 101 -11.79 -17.26 12.35
N SER A 102 -12.30 -16.04 12.15
CA SER A 102 -12.77 -15.58 10.84
C SER A 102 -12.74 -14.07 10.65
N SER A 103 -12.70 -13.62 9.40
CA SER A 103 -12.83 -12.20 9.05
C SER A 103 -14.27 -11.72 9.27
N THR A 104 -14.43 -10.56 9.89
CA THR A 104 -15.74 -9.94 10.15
C THR A 104 -16.10 -8.98 9.03
N LEU A 105 -17.28 -9.16 8.40
CA LEU A 105 -17.81 -8.21 7.44
C LEU A 105 -18.28 -6.94 8.17
N LEU A 106 -17.66 -5.79 7.87
CA LEU A 106 -18.05 -4.49 8.42
C LEU A 106 -19.17 -3.84 7.60
N VAL A 107 -19.02 -3.83 6.27
CA VAL A 107 -20.03 -3.26 5.36
C VAL A 107 -19.99 -3.95 4.01
N SER A 108 -21.15 -4.08 3.36
CA SER A 108 -21.24 -4.41 1.94
C SER A 108 -22.31 -3.57 1.26
N ALA A 109 -21.92 -2.83 0.21
CA ALA A 109 -22.79 -1.92 -0.52
C ALA A 109 -22.29 -1.78 -1.97
N TYR A 110 -23.22 -1.72 -2.94
CA TYR A 110 -22.93 -1.48 -4.36
C TYR A 110 -21.85 -2.39 -4.99
N GLY A 111 -21.74 -3.64 -4.51
CA GLY A 111 -20.72 -4.59 -4.98
C GLY A 111 -19.35 -4.46 -4.30
N TYR A 112 -19.20 -3.50 -3.38
CA TYR A 112 -18.04 -3.36 -2.52
C TYR A 112 -18.28 -4.05 -1.18
N SER A 113 -17.22 -4.52 -0.54
CA SER A 113 -17.27 -5.06 0.82
C SER A 113 -15.98 -4.77 1.56
N LEU A 114 -16.11 -4.41 2.84
CA LEU A 114 -14.98 -4.21 3.74
C LEU A 114 -15.05 -5.25 4.86
N TYR A 115 -13.93 -5.92 5.07
CA TYR A 115 -13.74 -6.88 6.15
C TYR A 115 -12.71 -6.36 7.14
N ARG A 116 -12.91 -6.70 8.41
CA ARG A 116 -11.87 -6.71 9.42
C ARG A 116 -11.32 -8.12 9.53
N GLU A 117 -10.03 -8.27 9.31
CA GLU A 117 -9.34 -9.55 9.33
C GLU A 117 -9.01 -9.99 10.76
N THR A 118 -8.64 -11.26 10.91
CA THR A 118 -8.33 -11.89 12.21
C THR A 118 -7.09 -11.29 12.89
N ASP A 119 -6.21 -10.64 12.14
CA ASP A 119 -5.04 -9.93 12.65
C ASP A 119 -5.32 -8.45 12.95
N GLY A 120 -6.56 -7.99 12.75
CA GLY A 120 -6.98 -6.62 12.92
C GLY A 120 -6.73 -5.71 11.72
N SER A 121 -6.15 -6.23 10.63
CA SER A 121 -6.06 -5.51 9.36
C SER A 121 -7.43 -5.40 8.69
N PHE A 122 -7.50 -4.60 7.63
CA PHE A 122 -8.71 -4.37 6.86
C PHE A 122 -8.51 -4.83 5.43
N THR A 123 -9.52 -5.47 4.85
CA THR A 123 -9.53 -5.81 3.43
C THR A 123 -10.76 -5.23 2.77
N VAL A 124 -10.57 -4.37 1.77
CA VAL A 124 -11.63 -3.96 0.87
C VAL A 124 -11.61 -4.84 -0.37
N THR A 125 -12.79 -5.26 -0.80
CA THR A 125 -13.03 -5.94 -2.07
C THR A 125 -13.95 -5.06 -2.91
N ALA A 126 -13.56 -4.77 -4.13
CA ALA A 126 -14.35 -3.97 -5.07
C ALA A 126 -15.31 -4.83 -5.90
N ALA A 127 -16.26 -4.15 -6.56
CA ALA A 127 -17.11 -4.80 -7.55
C ALA A 127 -16.26 -5.41 -8.69
N PRO A 128 -16.71 -6.53 -9.30
CA PRO A 128 -16.03 -7.09 -10.46
C PRO A 128 -16.03 -6.10 -11.64
N ASP A 129 -14.92 -6.03 -12.36
CA ASP A 129 -14.84 -5.26 -13.61
C ASP A 129 -15.62 -5.94 -14.76
N ALA A 130 -15.56 -5.36 -15.96
CA ALA A 130 -16.24 -5.89 -17.15
C ALA A 130 -15.78 -7.31 -17.54
N ASP A 131 -14.57 -7.71 -17.14
CA ASP A 131 -14.01 -9.04 -17.35
C ASP A 131 -14.26 -9.99 -16.16
N GLY A 132 -14.95 -9.51 -15.12
CA GLY A 132 -15.25 -10.25 -13.89
C GLY A 132 -14.10 -10.32 -12.90
N LYS A 133 -13.02 -9.57 -13.10
CA LYS A 133 -11.89 -9.51 -12.17
C LYS A 133 -12.27 -8.67 -10.96
N VAL A 134 -11.97 -9.19 -9.78
CA VAL A 134 -12.25 -8.55 -8.50
C VAL A 134 -10.96 -7.97 -7.93
N TYR A 135 -10.98 -6.68 -7.62
CA TYR A 135 -9.87 -6.00 -6.94
C TYR A 135 -9.98 -6.14 -5.42
N ARG A 136 -8.82 -6.33 -4.77
CA ARG A 136 -8.69 -6.42 -3.31
C ARG A 136 -7.51 -5.60 -2.85
N PHE A 137 -7.68 -4.89 -1.76
CA PHE A 137 -6.63 -4.09 -1.11
C PHE A 137 -6.71 -4.31 0.40
N ASN A 138 -5.54 -4.49 1.04
CA ASN A 138 -5.42 -4.75 2.47
C ASN A 138 -4.43 -3.76 3.11
N TRP A 139 -4.73 -3.32 4.33
CA TRP A 139 -3.93 -2.38 5.11
C TRP A 139 -4.20 -2.52 6.60
N SER A 140 -3.32 -1.99 7.45
CA SER A 140 -3.53 -1.89 8.90
C SER A 140 -3.60 -0.43 9.36
N PHE A 141 -4.07 -0.21 10.60
CA PHE A 141 -3.86 1.10 11.24
C PHE A 141 -2.36 1.36 11.42
N GLY A 142 -1.93 2.60 11.19
CA GLY A 142 -0.54 3.03 11.13
C GLY A 142 0.10 2.88 9.74
N ASP A 143 -0.59 2.27 8.77
CA ASP A 143 -0.17 2.18 7.38
C ASP A 143 -0.80 3.29 6.53
N GLN A 144 0.04 4.02 5.79
CA GLN A 144 -0.36 4.88 4.65
C GLN A 144 -1.61 5.73 4.91
N ASN A 145 -1.47 6.84 5.64
CA ASN A 145 -2.59 7.77 5.94
C ASN A 145 -3.76 7.14 6.72
N CYS A 146 -3.60 5.92 7.21
CA CYS A 146 -4.40 5.23 8.21
C CYS A 146 -3.44 4.67 9.26
#